data_AF-A0A9P7AIU3-F1
#
_entry.id   AF-A0A9P7AIU3-F1
#
_cell.length_a   1.000
_cell.length_b   1.000
_cell.length_c   1.000
_cell.angle_alpha   90.00
_cell.angle_beta   90.00
_cell.angle_gamma   90.00
#
_symmetry.space_group_name_H-M   'P 1'
#
loop_
_entity.id
_entity.type
_entity.pdbx_description
1 polymer ?
#
loop_
_entity_poly.entity_id
_entity_poly.type
_entity_poly.pdbx_seq_one_letter_code
_entity_poly.pdbx_strand_id
1 'polypeptide(L)'
;MKPPCHNRRALELSTVLREHLTNLKNFLWLYTDVPSNPDDTKHPSNPVGGHWTNAADRAAQNIGKGAYHSRCLRSWAKAYINNRNTLPHRKVPQRYSRIDDEDLAAELQLHLQSVGKSVCAQDIVDYLGVPENGVHLGIKKLISLRTADRWMSHLGYRWQREPQGQYTDGHEREDVVCYRNNIFLLAWTHYQCYMRKWKTDNITLEDLSEVESSGRRTIMWFHDESMFYANDRRKVHWVHDSESALPQPKGEGASLMESAWVLFKAGRARDGYFTNQEIVAQAVKAMDILQKDYPGEDHVLVFDNATMHLKRADDTLAARKMPKNLSQSFGPSASVKDANGKAVLGPDGKQVKEKIQMIDATLPNGDLQPLYFAEGHVKAGWFKGMAQILVECGYENAPHL
;
A
#
# COMPACT_ATOMS: atom_id res chain seq x y z
N MET A 1 -35.41 1.57 6.74
CA MET A 1 -35.10 1.14 8.13
C MET A 1 -35.55 -0.30 8.31
N LYS A 2 -34.62 -1.26 8.38
CA LYS A 2 -34.93 -2.66 8.77
C LYS A 2 -35.01 -2.72 10.30
N PRO A 3 -35.97 -3.44 10.90
CA PRO A 3 -36.00 -3.62 12.35
C PRO A 3 -34.83 -4.52 12.80
N PRO A 4 -34.35 -4.38 14.04
CA PRO A 4 -33.27 -5.21 14.54
C PRO A 4 -33.77 -6.66 14.67
N CYS A 5 -33.08 -7.58 14.00
CA CYS A 5 -33.22 -9.01 14.26
C CYS A 5 -32.84 -9.28 15.72
N HIS A 6 -33.84 -9.39 16.60
CA HIS A 6 -33.65 -10.06 17.88
C HIS A 6 -33.31 -11.51 17.60
N ASN A 7 -32.02 -11.81 17.71
CA ASN A 7 -31.48 -13.15 17.68
C ASN A 7 -32.01 -13.90 18.92
N ARG A 8 -33.22 -14.47 18.84
CA ARG A 8 -33.72 -15.45 19.81
C ARG A 8 -32.98 -16.78 19.59
N ARG A 9 -31.67 -16.79 19.82
CA ARG A 9 -31.03 -18.02 20.29
C ARG A 9 -31.52 -18.20 21.72
N ALA A 10 -32.42 -19.16 21.92
CA ALA A 10 -32.66 -19.68 23.26
C ALA A 10 -31.29 -19.95 23.88
N LEU A 11 -30.99 -19.27 24.98
CA LEU A 11 -29.78 -19.49 25.77
C LEU A 11 -29.84 -20.93 26.27
N GLU A 12 -29.28 -21.87 25.50
CA GLU A 12 -29.10 -23.23 25.98
C GLU A 12 -28.13 -23.15 27.16
N LEU A 13 -28.67 -23.36 28.37
CA LEU A 13 -27.86 -23.44 29.57
C LEU A 13 -26.78 -24.50 29.35
N SER A 14 -25.52 -24.14 29.66
CA SER A 14 -24.40 -25.06 29.53
C SER A 14 -24.69 -26.37 30.26
N THR A 15 -24.20 -27.49 29.73
CA THR A 15 -24.45 -28.83 30.28
C THR A 15 -24.14 -28.91 31.78
N VAL A 16 -23.03 -28.30 32.19
CA VAL A 16 -22.59 -28.20 33.59
C VAL A 16 -23.57 -27.37 34.45
N LEU A 17 -24.05 -26.24 33.93
CA LEU A 17 -25.02 -25.42 34.66
C LEU A 17 -26.36 -26.12 34.80
N ARG A 18 -26.80 -26.82 33.75
CA ARG A 18 -28.03 -27.63 33.77
C ARG A 18 -27.94 -28.74 34.80
N GLU A 19 -26.81 -29.45 34.85
CA GLU A 19 -26.54 -30.47 35.86
C GLU A 19 -26.59 -29.90 37.28
N HIS A 20 -25.93 -28.76 37.52
CA HIS A 20 -25.96 -28.10 38.83
C HIS A 20 -27.38 -27.66 39.24
N LEU A 21 -28.18 -27.13 38.31
CA LEU A 21 -29.56 -26.74 38.57
C LEU A 21 -30.47 -27.94 38.83
N THR A 22 -30.28 -29.05 38.12
CA THR A 22 -30.98 -30.32 38.40
C THR A 22 -30.64 -30.84 39.78
N ASN A 23 -29.36 -30.81 40.17
CA ASN A 23 -28.94 -31.23 41.50
C ASN A 23 -29.51 -30.31 42.60
N LEU A 24 -29.58 -29.00 42.33
CA LEU A 24 -30.19 -28.03 43.21
C LEU A 24 -31.69 -28.26 43.37
N LYS A 25 -32.40 -28.56 42.27
CA LYS A 25 -33.83 -28.91 42.26
C LYS A 25 -34.09 -30.17 43.08
N ASN A 26 -33.31 -31.23 42.87
CA ASN A 26 -33.45 -32.49 43.60
C ASN A 26 -33.21 -32.30 45.11
N PHE A 27 -32.20 -31.50 45.47
CA PHE A 27 -31.96 -31.12 46.86
C PHE A 27 -33.15 -30.38 47.48
N LEU A 28 -33.64 -29.32 46.83
CA LEU A 28 -34.75 -28.53 47.36
C LEU A 28 -36.04 -29.36 47.45
N TRP A 29 -36.29 -30.23 46.47
CA TRP A 29 -37.43 -31.14 46.49
C TRP A 29 -37.39 -32.10 47.68
N LEU A 30 -36.23 -32.74 47.92
CA LEU A 30 -36.02 -33.61 49.10
C LEU A 30 -36.16 -32.86 50.43
N TYR A 31 -35.88 -31.55 50.45
CA TYR A 31 -36.05 -30.73 51.64
C TYR A 31 -37.53 -30.37 51.89
N THR A 32 -38.26 -29.99 50.84
CA THR A 32 -39.67 -29.54 50.93
C THR A 32 -40.68 -30.67 51.03
N ASP A 33 -40.30 -31.89 50.64
CA ASP A 33 -41.15 -33.08 50.72
C ASP A 33 -41.22 -33.58 52.17
N VAL A 34 -42.11 -32.97 52.96
CA VAL A 34 -42.37 -33.29 54.39
C VAL A 34 -43.76 -33.94 54.50
N PRO A 35 -43.92 -35.07 55.21
CA PRO A 35 -45.23 -35.70 55.38
C PRO A 35 -46.19 -34.77 56.13
N SER A 36 -47.37 -34.52 55.55
CA SER A 36 -48.38 -33.62 56.14
C SER A 36 -49.13 -34.23 57.33
N ASN A 37 -48.95 -35.51 57.65
CA ASN A 37 -49.59 -36.17 58.79
C ASN A 37 -48.88 -37.50 59.15
N PRO A 38 -48.71 -37.88 60.44
CA PRO A 38 -48.02 -39.12 60.82
C PRO A 38 -48.73 -40.43 60.45
N ASP A 39 -50.02 -40.37 60.10
CA ASP A 39 -50.89 -41.56 59.90
C ASP A 39 -51.32 -41.82 58.45
N ASP A 40 -50.85 -41.02 57.48
CA ASP A 40 -51.22 -41.23 56.07
C ASP A 40 -50.26 -42.23 55.40
N THR A 41 -50.66 -43.50 55.39
CA THR A 41 -49.88 -44.65 54.87
C THR A 41 -49.71 -44.69 53.34
N LYS A 42 -50.04 -43.60 52.62
CA LYS A 42 -49.96 -43.55 51.15
C LYS A 42 -48.70 -42.88 50.59
N HIS A 43 -47.82 -42.30 51.41
CA HIS A 43 -46.53 -41.77 50.96
C HIS A 43 -45.37 -42.39 51.76
N PRO A 44 -44.31 -42.93 51.09
CA PRO A 44 -43.12 -43.36 51.81
C PRO A 44 -42.54 -42.16 52.55
N SER A 45 -42.41 -42.27 53.87
CA SER A 45 -41.92 -41.19 54.72
C SER A 45 -40.53 -40.75 54.24
N ASN A 46 -40.41 -39.52 53.73
CA ASN A 46 -39.10 -38.94 53.40
C ASN A 46 -38.37 -38.59 54.72
N PRO A 47 -37.36 -39.38 55.15
CA PRO A 47 -36.76 -39.22 56.46
C PRO A 47 -35.84 -37.99 56.54
N VAL A 48 -35.57 -37.33 55.40
CA VAL A 48 -34.71 -36.14 55.32
C VAL A 48 -35.50 -34.86 55.04
N GLY A 49 -36.82 -34.94 54.88
CA GLY A 49 -37.71 -33.79 54.73
C GLY A 49 -37.58 -32.82 55.92
N GLY A 50 -37.52 -31.52 55.66
CA GLY A 50 -37.34 -30.49 56.68
C GLY A 50 -35.92 -30.39 57.28
N HIS A 51 -35.01 -31.33 56.96
CA HIS A 51 -33.64 -31.33 57.47
C HIS A 51 -32.63 -30.88 56.39
N TRP A 52 -32.32 -29.58 56.35
CA TRP A 52 -31.52 -28.94 55.29
C TRP A 52 -30.18 -29.62 54.98
N THR A 53 -29.43 -30.03 56.01
CA THR A 53 -28.14 -30.73 55.81
C THR A 53 -28.34 -32.16 55.32
N ASN A 54 -29.28 -32.91 55.91
CA ASN A 54 -29.52 -34.30 55.55
C ASN A 54 -30.11 -34.45 54.14
N ALA A 55 -30.98 -33.53 53.73
CA ALA A 55 -31.51 -33.46 52.37
C ALA A 55 -30.41 -33.16 51.35
N ALA A 56 -29.45 -32.28 51.68
CA ALA A 56 -28.31 -31.99 50.81
C ALA A 56 -27.34 -33.16 50.69
N ASP A 57 -27.07 -33.85 51.80
CA ASP A 57 -26.22 -35.04 51.83
C ASP A 57 -26.85 -36.19 51.04
N ARG A 58 -28.17 -36.41 51.22
CA ARG A 58 -28.92 -37.40 50.44
C ARG A 58 -28.94 -37.07 48.94
N ALA A 59 -29.17 -35.80 48.59
CA ALA A 59 -29.14 -35.35 47.20
C ALA A 59 -27.76 -35.55 46.55
N ALA A 60 -26.67 -35.29 47.29
CA ALA A 60 -25.31 -35.54 46.81
C ALA A 60 -25.02 -37.05 46.66
N GLN A 61 -25.46 -37.87 47.61
CA GLN A 61 -25.29 -39.33 47.55
C GLN A 61 -26.03 -39.96 46.37
N ASN A 62 -27.26 -39.50 46.08
CA ASN A 62 -28.08 -40.01 44.97
C ASN A 62 -27.44 -39.82 43.59
N ILE A 63 -26.49 -38.88 43.47
CA ILE A 63 -25.73 -38.62 42.23
C ILE A 63 -24.27 -39.10 42.33
N GLY A 64 -23.95 -39.94 43.31
CA GLY A 64 -22.61 -40.51 43.51
C GLY A 64 -21.56 -39.51 43.99
N LYS A 65 -21.95 -38.42 44.65
CA LYS A 65 -21.05 -37.37 45.18
C LYS A 65 -20.98 -37.39 46.71
N GLY A 66 -19.87 -36.89 47.25
CA GLY A 66 -19.62 -36.84 48.70
C GLY A 66 -19.90 -35.48 49.36
N ALA A 67 -19.47 -35.35 50.62
CA ALA A 67 -19.75 -34.20 51.49
C ALA A 67 -19.32 -32.82 50.92
N TYR A 68 -18.30 -32.77 50.06
CA TYR A 68 -17.90 -31.54 49.37
C TYR A 68 -19.05 -31.00 48.48
N HIS A 69 -19.69 -31.88 47.71
CA HIS A 69 -20.77 -31.49 46.82
C HIS A 69 -22.02 -31.08 47.59
N SER A 70 -22.32 -31.74 48.72
CA SER A 70 -23.37 -31.28 49.65
C SER A 70 -23.13 -29.86 50.17
N ARG A 71 -21.88 -29.50 50.52
CA ARG A 71 -21.53 -28.12 50.89
C ARG A 71 -21.75 -27.15 49.74
N CYS A 72 -21.38 -27.53 48.52
CA CYS A 72 -21.65 -26.73 47.32
C CYS A 72 -23.16 -26.52 47.10
N LEU A 73 -23.98 -27.58 47.17
CA LEU A 73 -25.43 -27.50 47.01
C LEU A 73 -26.08 -26.56 48.03
N ARG A 74 -25.67 -26.65 49.30
CA ARG A 74 -26.17 -25.76 50.36
C ARG A 74 -25.76 -24.30 50.12
N SER A 75 -24.51 -24.06 49.68
CA SER A 75 -24.05 -22.72 49.34
C SER A 75 -24.77 -22.14 48.13
N TRP A 76 -24.97 -22.94 47.08
CA TRP A 76 -25.67 -22.54 45.86
C TRP A 76 -27.15 -22.26 46.14
N ALA A 77 -27.81 -23.09 46.95
CA ALA A 77 -29.19 -22.89 47.32
C ALA A 77 -29.39 -21.60 48.12
N LYS A 78 -28.53 -21.34 49.11
CA LYS A 78 -28.57 -20.07 49.87
C LYS A 78 -28.34 -18.87 48.97
N ALA A 79 -27.35 -18.92 48.07
CA ALA A 79 -27.08 -17.83 47.14
C ALA A 79 -28.30 -17.58 46.22
N TYR A 80 -28.85 -18.64 45.63
CA TYR A 80 -29.99 -18.55 44.72
C TYR A 80 -31.28 -18.04 45.40
N ILE A 81 -31.53 -18.46 46.65
CA ILE A 81 -32.65 -17.97 47.46
C ILE A 81 -32.50 -16.47 47.76
N ASN A 82 -31.28 -16.03 48.10
CA ASN A 82 -30.99 -14.63 48.40
C ASN A 82 -31.02 -13.75 47.14
N ASN A 83 -30.58 -14.26 46.00
CA ASN A 83 -30.62 -13.55 44.72
C ASN A 83 -30.85 -14.54 43.57
N ARG A 84 -32.02 -14.45 42.94
CA ARG A 84 -32.43 -15.34 41.83
C ARG A 84 -31.54 -15.24 40.60
N ASN A 85 -30.73 -14.19 40.48
CA ASN A 85 -29.75 -14.03 39.39
C ASN A 85 -28.41 -14.71 39.68
N THR A 86 -28.19 -15.24 40.89
CA THR A 86 -26.94 -15.95 41.25
C THR A 86 -27.06 -17.44 40.98
N LEU A 87 -26.73 -17.83 39.75
CA LEU A 87 -26.73 -19.21 39.30
C LEU A 87 -25.45 -19.95 39.71
N PRO A 88 -25.50 -21.29 39.91
CA PRO A 88 -24.37 -22.10 40.37
C PRO A 88 -23.35 -22.36 39.25
N HIS A 89 -22.67 -21.32 38.79
CA HIS A 89 -21.58 -21.43 37.83
C HIS A 89 -20.31 -21.98 38.50
N ARG A 90 -19.54 -22.79 37.74
CA ARG A 90 -18.18 -23.15 38.13
C ARG A 90 -17.29 -21.90 38.03
N LYS A 91 -16.75 -21.41 39.15
CA LYS A 91 -15.71 -20.37 39.13
C LYS A 91 -14.45 -20.97 38.48
N VAL A 92 -14.13 -20.53 37.27
CA VAL A 92 -12.87 -20.88 36.62
C VAL A 92 -11.79 -19.97 37.22
N PRO A 93 -10.65 -20.51 37.70
CA PRO A 93 -9.56 -19.65 38.16
C PRO A 93 -9.09 -18.77 37.01
N GLN A 94 -8.98 -17.47 37.26
CA GLN A 94 -8.47 -16.49 36.30
C GLN A 94 -6.99 -16.81 36.05
N ARG A 95 -6.65 -17.08 34.79
CA ARG A 95 -5.27 -17.31 34.36
C ARG A 95 -4.72 -15.97 33.88
N TYR A 96 -3.81 -15.37 34.64
CA TYR A 96 -3.07 -14.18 34.21
C TYR A 96 -1.93 -14.61 33.29
N SER A 97 -1.82 -13.95 32.14
CA SER A 97 -0.67 -14.08 31.26
C SER A 97 0.45 -13.18 31.80
N ARG A 98 1.72 -13.53 31.56
CA ARG A 98 2.83 -12.67 32.00
C ARG A 98 2.83 -11.31 31.30
N ILE A 99 2.30 -11.24 30.08
CA ILE A 99 2.16 -9.98 29.32
C ILE A 99 1.12 -9.01 29.91
N ASP A 100 0.35 -9.45 30.90
CA ASP A 100 -0.59 -8.58 31.64
C ASP A 100 0.14 -7.71 32.67
N ASP A 101 1.44 -7.96 32.87
CA ASP A 101 2.34 -7.14 33.68
C ASP A 101 2.73 -5.87 32.90
N GLU A 102 2.34 -4.71 33.42
CA GLU A 102 2.50 -3.41 32.75
C GLU A 102 3.97 -3.06 32.51
N ASP A 103 4.87 -3.43 33.43
CA ASP A 103 6.30 -3.14 33.30
C ASP A 103 6.91 -3.95 32.16
N LEU A 104 6.58 -5.25 32.10
CA LEU A 104 7.01 -6.12 31.00
C LEU A 104 6.44 -5.65 29.65
N ALA A 105 5.17 -5.24 29.63
CA ALA A 105 4.52 -4.78 28.40
C ALA A 105 5.16 -3.49 27.88
N ALA A 106 5.46 -2.53 28.76
CA ALA A 106 6.11 -1.27 28.41
C ALA A 106 7.54 -1.47 27.89
N GLU A 107 8.32 -2.34 28.53
CA GLU A 107 9.70 -2.65 28.11
C GLU A 107 9.73 -3.35 26.73
N LEU A 108 8.83 -4.30 26.50
CA LEU A 108 8.71 -4.97 25.20
C LEU A 108 8.24 -4.00 24.11
N GLN A 109 7.33 -3.06 24.41
CA GLN A 109 6.94 -2.02 23.46
C GLN A 109 8.11 -1.12 23.08
N LEU A 110 8.95 -0.70 24.05
CA LEU A 110 10.14 0.10 23.78
C LEU A 110 11.13 -0.66 22.90
N HIS A 111 11.36 -1.95 23.17
CA HIS A 111 12.22 -2.78 22.33
C HIS A 111 11.68 -2.89 20.90
N LEU A 112 10.39 -3.21 20.72
CA LEU A 112 9.77 -3.31 19.40
C LEU A 112 9.82 -1.99 18.62
N GLN A 113 9.65 -0.86 19.30
CA GLN A 113 9.84 0.46 18.69
C GLN A 113 11.28 0.69 18.23
N SER A 114 12.28 0.20 18.98
CA SER A 114 13.70 0.31 18.62
C SER A 114 14.10 -0.53 17.39
N VAL A 115 13.40 -1.64 17.14
CA VAL A 115 13.61 -2.50 15.96
C VAL A 115 13.11 -1.83 14.67
N GLY A 116 12.10 -0.96 14.76
CA GLY A 116 11.61 -0.15 13.64
C GLY A 116 10.58 -0.87 12.75
N LYS A 117 10.52 -0.55 11.44
CA LYS A 117 9.39 -0.97 10.56
C LYS A 117 9.25 -2.49 10.35
N SER A 118 10.32 -3.27 10.54
CA SER A 118 10.33 -4.72 10.24
C SER A 118 10.25 -5.61 11.48
N VAL A 119 9.54 -5.17 12.54
CA VAL A 119 9.39 -6.00 13.76
C VAL A 119 8.70 -7.33 13.45
N CYS A 120 9.03 -8.35 14.22
CA CYS A 120 8.42 -9.67 14.18
C CYS A 120 8.37 -10.30 15.58
N ALA A 121 7.57 -11.36 15.73
CA ALA A 121 7.46 -12.08 16.99
C ALA A 121 8.81 -12.69 17.46
N GLN A 122 9.74 -12.94 16.55
CA GLN A 122 11.09 -13.44 16.89
C GLN A 122 11.88 -12.39 17.67
N ASP A 123 11.67 -11.09 17.43
CA ASP A 123 12.38 -10.03 18.15
C ASP A 123 12.08 -10.03 19.65
N ILE A 124 10.86 -10.44 20.04
CA ILE A 124 10.50 -10.65 21.45
C ILE A 124 11.25 -11.86 22.02
N VAL A 125 11.31 -12.96 21.27
CA VAL A 125 11.99 -14.18 21.71
C VAL A 125 13.49 -13.91 21.90
N ASP A 126 14.10 -13.21 20.95
CA ASP A 126 15.53 -12.87 20.98
C ASP A 126 15.84 -11.90 22.12
N TYR A 127 15.01 -10.88 22.32
CA TYR A 127 15.15 -9.92 23.43
C TYR A 127 15.11 -10.59 24.80
N LEU A 128 14.16 -11.50 25.01
CA LEU A 128 14.01 -12.25 26.25
C LEU A 128 15.04 -13.39 26.38
N GLY A 129 15.71 -13.74 25.29
CA GLY A 129 16.82 -14.69 25.27
C GLY A 129 18.14 -14.10 25.76
N VAL A 130 18.26 -12.77 25.82
CA VAL A 130 19.40 -12.09 26.43
C VAL A 130 19.38 -12.32 27.95
N PRO A 131 20.44 -12.90 28.55
CA PRO A 131 20.46 -13.26 29.97
C PRO A 131 20.17 -12.09 30.92
N GLU A 132 20.62 -10.88 30.56
CA GLU A 132 20.42 -9.66 31.35
C GLU A 132 18.92 -9.28 31.43
N ASN A 133 18.22 -9.30 30.29
CA ASN A 133 16.80 -8.96 30.20
C ASN A 133 15.91 -10.04 30.84
N GLY A 134 16.25 -11.32 30.62
CA GLY A 134 15.51 -12.45 31.19
C GLY A 134 15.56 -12.49 32.73
N VAL A 135 16.71 -12.10 33.32
CA VAL A 135 16.88 -12.00 34.78
C VAL A 135 16.16 -10.76 35.32
N HIS A 136 16.25 -9.62 34.64
CA HIS A 136 15.58 -8.37 35.02
C HIS A 136 14.04 -8.54 35.12
N LEU A 137 13.46 -9.25 34.14
CA LEU A 137 12.01 -9.46 34.01
C LEU A 137 11.50 -10.72 34.75
N GLY A 138 12.39 -11.47 35.42
CA GLY A 138 12.05 -12.67 36.17
C GLY A 138 11.51 -13.83 35.31
N ILE A 139 11.95 -13.94 34.05
CA ILE A 139 11.51 -14.98 33.12
C ILE A 139 12.46 -16.18 33.19
N LYS A 140 12.00 -17.27 33.81
CA LYS A 140 12.81 -18.48 34.05
C LYS A 140 12.96 -19.39 32.83
N LYS A 141 12.08 -19.25 31.83
CA LYS A 141 12.05 -20.09 30.62
C LYS A 141 11.76 -19.22 29.42
N LEU A 142 12.52 -19.43 28.35
CA LEU A 142 12.28 -18.77 27.08
C LEU A 142 10.87 -19.08 26.59
N ILE A 143 10.17 -18.05 26.10
CA ILE A 143 8.84 -18.20 25.53
C ILE A 143 8.93 -18.85 24.14
N SER A 144 7.88 -19.57 23.74
CA SER A 144 7.79 -20.07 22.37
C SER A 144 7.45 -18.95 21.39
N LEU A 145 7.80 -19.12 20.12
CA LEU A 145 7.39 -18.20 19.03
C LEU A 145 5.86 -17.98 19.04
N ARG A 146 5.07 -19.04 19.26
CA ARG A 146 3.61 -18.95 19.34
C ARG A 146 3.11 -18.11 20.52
N THR A 147 3.87 -18.06 21.61
CA THR A 147 3.56 -17.20 22.75
C THR A 147 3.88 -15.75 22.41
N ALA A 148 5.04 -15.49 21.80
CA ALA A 148 5.44 -14.17 21.35
C ALA A 148 4.46 -13.59 20.31
N ASP A 149 3.98 -14.42 19.38
CA ASP A 149 2.95 -14.06 18.39
C ASP A 149 1.64 -13.60 19.04
N ARG A 150 1.21 -14.28 20.12
CA ARG A 150 0.05 -13.83 20.90
C ARG A 150 0.32 -12.53 21.66
N TRP A 151 1.54 -12.34 22.15
CA TRP A 151 1.94 -11.12 22.86
C TRP A 151 1.96 -9.92 21.91
N MET A 152 2.39 -10.08 20.65
CA MET A 152 2.30 -9.02 19.63
C MET A 152 0.89 -8.42 19.55
N SER A 153 -0.15 -9.27 19.48
CA SER A 153 -1.54 -8.80 19.49
C SER A 153 -1.95 -8.11 20.79
N HIS A 154 -1.43 -8.58 21.93
CA HIS A 154 -1.71 -7.97 23.23
C HIS A 154 -1.04 -6.60 23.40
N LEU A 155 0.13 -6.40 22.78
CA LEU A 155 0.88 -5.15 22.79
C LEU A 155 0.35 -4.12 21.77
N GLY A 156 -0.75 -4.42 21.07
CA GLY A 156 -1.35 -3.50 20.10
C GLY A 156 -0.83 -3.63 18.67
N TYR A 157 -0.07 -4.69 18.34
CA TYR A 157 0.39 -4.95 16.98
C TYR A 157 -0.55 -5.90 16.23
N ARG A 158 -0.85 -5.57 14.97
CA ARG A 158 -1.65 -6.43 14.08
C ARG A 158 -0.90 -6.70 12.79
N TRP A 159 -0.95 -7.96 12.34
CA TRP A 159 -0.45 -8.33 11.03
C TRP A 159 -1.41 -7.86 9.96
N GLN A 160 -1.10 -6.74 9.33
CA GLN A 160 -1.97 -6.12 8.34
C GLN A 160 -1.17 -5.49 7.20
N ARG A 161 -1.88 -5.21 6.11
CA ARG A 161 -1.32 -4.45 5.00
C ARG A 161 -1.26 -2.98 5.40
N GLU A 162 -0.12 -2.34 5.15
CA GLU A 162 0.07 -0.93 5.47
C GLU A 162 -1.04 -0.07 4.82
N PRO A 163 -1.73 0.81 5.58
CA PRO A 163 -2.68 1.74 5.02
C PRO A 163 -1.97 2.68 4.04
N GLN A 164 -2.28 2.57 2.75
CA GLN A 164 -1.67 3.41 1.73
C GLN A 164 -2.41 4.75 1.66
N GLY A 165 -1.67 5.86 1.77
CA GLY A 165 -2.20 7.17 1.40
C GLY A 165 -2.60 7.17 -0.08
N GLN A 166 -3.79 7.71 -0.38
CA GLN A 166 -4.32 7.77 -1.74
C GLN A 166 -3.74 8.99 -2.47
N TYR A 167 -3.11 8.78 -3.63
CA TYR A 167 -2.82 9.86 -4.56
C TYR A 167 -4.11 10.15 -5.34
N THR A 168 -4.64 11.37 -5.22
CA THR A 168 -5.72 11.85 -6.07
C THR A 168 -5.14 12.21 -7.43
N ASP A 169 -5.42 11.37 -8.41
CA ASP A 169 -4.94 11.57 -9.75
C ASP A 169 -5.80 12.62 -10.49
N GLY A 170 -5.15 13.58 -11.14
CA GLY A 170 -5.79 14.73 -11.79
C GLY A 170 -6.50 14.40 -13.12
N HIS A 171 -6.87 13.14 -13.35
CA HIS A 171 -7.48 12.66 -14.58
C HIS A 171 -8.90 13.23 -14.80
N GLU A 172 -9.58 13.63 -13.72
CA GLU A 172 -10.92 14.22 -13.78
C GLU A 172 -10.90 15.74 -13.98
N ARG A 173 -9.72 16.37 -14.11
CA ARG A 173 -9.65 17.80 -14.42
C ARG A 173 -10.28 18.09 -15.79
N GLU A 174 -10.97 19.22 -15.89
CA GLU A 174 -11.74 19.59 -17.08
C GLU A 174 -10.89 19.65 -18.35
N ASP A 175 -9.65 20.15 -18.26
CA ASP A 175 -8.71 20.19 -19.37
C ASP A 175 -8.33 18.79 -19.87
N VAL A 176 -8.10 17.84 -18.97
CA VAL A 176 -7.77 16.44 -19.28
C VAL A 176 -8.95 15.73 -19.90
N VAL A 177 -10.15 15.89 -19.33
CA VAL A 177 -11.39 15.29 -19.87
C VAL A 177 -11.71 15.86 -21.26
N CYS A 178 -11.54 17.16 -21.45
CA CYS A 178 -11.72 17.82 -22.74
C CYS A 178 -10.74 17.26 -23.79
N TYR A 179 -9.44 17.18 -23.47
CA TYR A 179 -8.44 16.59 -24.38
C TYR A 179 -8.77 15.12 -24.70
N ARG A 180 -9.12 14.32 -23.69
CA ARG A 180 -9.47 12.91 -23.87
C ARG A 180 -10.63 12.76 -24.85
N ASN A 181 -11.72 13.48 -24.61
CA ASN A 181 -12.96 13.31 -25.37
C ASN A 181 -12.88 13.92 -26.77
N ASN A 182 -12.24 15.08 -26.91
CA ASN A 182 -12.29 15.85 -28.16
C ASN A 182 -11.06 15.64 -29.06
N ILE A 183 -9.96 15.09 -28.55
CA ILE A 183 -8.73 14.89 -29.34
C ILE A 183 -8.33 13.41 -29.34
N PHE A 184 -8.09 12.84 -28.16
CA PHE A 184 -7.55 11.48 -28.05
C PHE A 184 -8.52 10.41 -28.58
N LEU A 185 -9.79 10.41 -28.16
CA LEU A 185 -10.75 9.41 -28.61
C LEU A 185 -11.06 9.51 -30.11
N LEU A 186 -11.06 10.72 -30.68
CA LEU A 186 -11.24 10.91 -32.12
C LEU A 186 -10.05 10.34 -32.91
N ALA A 187 -8.82 10.64 -32.48
CA ALA A 187 -7.62 10.05 -33.07
C ALA A 187 -7.59 8.52 -32.93
N TRP A 188 -7.98 8.00 -31.76
CA TRP A 188 -8.08 6.56 -31.52
C TRP A 188 -9.07 5.89 -32.47
N THR A 189 -10.26 6.47 -32.63
CA THR A 189 -11.29 5.95 -33.54
C THR A 189 -10.77 5.89 -34.99
N HIS A 190 -10.02 6.90 -35.43
CA HIS A 190 -9.39 6.89 -36.75
C HIS A 190 -8.42 5.72 -36.92
N TYR A 191 -7.53 5.49 -35.96
CA TYR A 191 -6.57 4.38 -36.03
C TYR A 191 -7.22 3.01 -35.86
N GLN A 192 -8.26 2.90 -35.02
CA GLN A 192 -8.96 1.65 -34.74
C GLN A 192 -9.54 1.00 -36.00
N CYS A 193 -9.90 1.80 -37.01
CA CYS A 193 -10.36 1.30 -38.33
C CYS A 193 -9.30 0.49 -39.10
N TYR A 194 -8.02 0.71 -38.82
CA TYR A 194 -6.88 0.04 -39.49
C TYR A 194 -6.19 -1.02 -38.62
N MET A 195 -6.60 -1.13 -37.34
CA MET A 195 -6.07 -2.11 -36.39
C MET A 195 -6.70 -3.49 -36.60
N ARG A 196 -5.97 -4.54 -36.21
CA ARG A 196 -6.49 -5.91 -36.20
C ARG A 196 -7.60 -6.05 -35.16
N LYS A 197 -8.70 -6.68 -35.57
CA LYS A 197 -9.77 -7.12 -34.66
C LYS A 197 -9.58 -8.61 -34.41
N TRP A 198 -9.63 -9.02 -33.16
CA TRP A 198 -9.51 -10.42 -32.77
C TRP A 198 -10.87 -10.92 -32.29
N LYS A 199 -11.23 -12.16 -32.63
CA LYS A 199 -12.50 -12.73 -32.15
C LYS A 199 -12.44 -12.94 -30.64
N THR A 200 -13.51 -12.53 -29.94
CA THR A 200 -13.64 -12.68 -28.48
C THR A 200 -13.49 -14.14 -28.03
N ASP A 201 -13.94 -15.08 -28.84
CA ASP A 201 -13.94 -16.51 -28.52
C ASP A 201 -12.57 -17.16 -28.78
N ASN A 202 -11.70 -16.53 -29.57
CA ASN A 202 -10.34 -17.00 -29.80
C ASN A 202 -9.40 -15.87 -30.26
N ILE A 203 -8.53 -15.44 -29.34
CA ILE A 203 -7.60 -14.31 -29.50
C ILE A 203 -6.55 -14.59 -30.59
N THR A 204 -6.42 -15.83 -31.07
CA THR A 204 -5.51 -16.18 -32.18
C THR A 204 -6.17 -16.09 -33.57
N LEU A 205 -7.50 -15.90 -33.64
CA LEU A 205 -8.23 -15.77 -34.91
C LEU A 205 -8.60 -14.31 -35.14
N GLU A 206 -8.03 -13.74 -36.19
CA GLU A 206 -8.39 -12.39 -36.66
C GLU A 206 -9.84 -12.43 -37.17
N ASP A 207 -10.63 -11.45 -36.74
CA ASP A 207 -11.98 -11.26 -37.21
C ASP A 207 -11.93 -10.54 -38.56
N LEU A 208 -11.98 -11.33 -39.63
CA LEU A 208 -11.95 -10.85 -41.01
C LEU A 208 -13.31 -10.33 -41.51
N SER A 209 -14.32 -10.25 -40.64
CA SER A 209 -15.69 -9.89 -41.02
C SER A 209 -15.86 -8.46 -41.57
N GLU A 210 -14.85 -7.59 -41.46
CA GLU A 210 -14.98 -6.16 -41.82
C GLU A 210 -13.81 -5.53 -42.62
N VAL A 211 -12.87 -6.29 -43.21
CA VAL A 211 -11.71 -5.66 -43.88
C VAL A 211 -11.73 -5.85 -45.39
N GLU A 212 -12.44 -4.95 -46.06
CA GLU A 212 -12.19 -4.53 -47.46
C GLU A 212 -11.34 -3.24 -47.54
N SER A 213 -10.74 -2.76 -46.45
CA SER A 213 -9.81 -1.63 -46.53
C SER A 213 -8.44 -2.09 -47.05
N SER A 214 -8.19 -1.82 -48.32
CA SER A 214 -6.95 -2.07 -49.10
C SER A 214 -5.71 -1.28 -48.63
N GLY A 215 -5.62 -0.95 -47.35
CA GLY A 215 -4.53 -0.16 -46.75
C GLY A 215 -3.57 -0.99 -45.90
N ARG A 216 -2.41 -0.40 -45.56
CA ARG A 216 -1.46 -0.97 -44.58
C ARG A 216 -2.12 -1.05 -43.20
N ARG A 217 -1.81 -2.12 -42.46
CA ARG A 217 -2.33 -2.32 -41.09
C ARG A 217 -1.63 -1.38 -40.12
N THR A 218 -2.36 -0.77 -39.20
CA THR A 218 -1.75 0.02 -38.11
C THR A 218 -1.57 -0.82 -36.85
N ILE A 219 -0.35 -0.84 -36.28
CA ILE A 219 -0.06 -1.39 -34.96
C ILE A 219 0.28 -0.28 -33.97
N MET A 220 -0.39 -0.30 -32.82
CA MET A 220 -0.15 0.62 -31.72
C MET A 220 0.79 -0.02 -30.69
N TRP A 221 1.89 0.68 -30.39
CA TRP A 221 2.90 0.25 -29.43
C TRP A 221 2.89 1.19 -28.24
N PHE A 222 2.47 0.68 -27.08
CA PHE A 222 2.48 1.45 -25.84
C PHE A 222 3.81 1.26 -25.13
N HIS A 223 4.43 2.38 -24.78
CA HIS A 223 5.67 2.43 -24.00
C HIS A 223 5.37 3.04 -22.63
N ASP A 224 5.96 2.44 -21.60
CA ASP A 224 5.93 2.90 -20.22
C ASP A 224 7.23 2.47 -19.51
N GLU A 225 7.63 3.20 -18.47
CA GLU A 225 8.77 2.86 -17.63
C GLU A 225 8.34 2.34 -16.26
N SER A 226 8.64 1.07 -16.00
CA SER A 226 8.43 0.47 -14.69
C SER A 226 9.68 0.59 -13.83
N MET A 227 9.51 0.98 -12.57
CA MET A 227 10.58 0.94 -11.57
C MET A 227 10.30 -0.12 -10.51
N PHE A 228 11.28 -1.00 -10.29
CA PHE A 228 11.26 -2.04 -9.27
C PHE A 228 12.29 -1.70 -8.20
N TYR A 229 11.90 -1.76 -6.93
CA TYR A 229 12.81 -1.54 -5.80
C TYR A 229 13.25 -2.87 -5.19
N ALA A 230 14.46 -2.91 -4.63
CA ALA A 230 15.02 -4.11 -3.99
C ALA A 230 14.15 -4.65 -2.84
N ASN A 231 13.39 -3.77 -2.18
CA ASN A 231 12.48 -4.14 -1.09
C ASN A 231 10.99 -4.09 -1.48
N ASP A 232 10.67 -3.95 -2.78
CA ASP A 232 9.29 -4.07 -3.23
C ASP A 232 8.75 -5.44 -2.78
N ARG A 233 7.71 -5.41 -1.92
CA ARG A 233 6.85 -6.53 -1.44
C ARG A 233 6.80 -6.73 0.08
N ARG A 234 7.48 -5.95 0.92
CA ARG A 234 7.18 -5.96 2.39
C ARG A 234 5.96 -5.09 2.75
N LYS A 235 4.85 -5.31 2.03
CA LYS A 235 3.59 -4.54 2.17
C LYS A 235 2.75 -4.99 3.36
N VAL A 236 3.08 -6.13 3.95
CA VAL A 236 2.41 -6.71 5.11
C VAL A 236 3.45 -6.86 6.21
N HIS A 237 3.21 -6.22 7.35
CA HIS A 237 4.06 -6.28 8.53
C HIS A 237 3.20 -6.11 9.78
N TRP A 238 3.83 -6.20 10.95
CA TRP A 238 3.20 -5.86 12.21
C TRP A 238 3.09 -4.35 12.33
N VAL A 239 1.86 -3.83 12.27
CA VAL A 239 1.55 -2.41 12.38
C VAL A 239 0.95 -2.17 13.77
N HIS A 240 1.45 -1.17 14.48
CA HIS A 240 0.88 -0.80 15.78
C HIS A 240 -0.45 -0.05 15.61
N ASP A 241 -1.41 -0.25 16.50
CA ASP A 241 -2.76 0.36 16.44
C ASP A 241 -2.74 1.91 16.43
N SER A 242 -1.63 2.55 16.80
CA SER A 242 -1.45 4.01 16.76
C SER A 242 -0.82 4.56 15.47
N GLU A 243 -0.40 3.71 14.52
CA GLU A 243 0.22 4.15 13.27
C GLU A 243 -0.83 4.68 12.28
N SER A 244 -0.56 5.85 11.71
CA SER A 244 -1.42 6.49 10.71
C SER A 244 -0.92 6.22 9.30
N ALA A 245 -1.84 6.27 8.32
CA ALA A 245 -1.51 6.14 6.91
C ALA A 245 -0.64 7.31 6.45
N LEU A 246 0.68 7.11 6.38
CA LEU A 246 1.58 8.12 5.83
C LEU A 246 1.64 7.99 4.30
N PRO A 247 1.68 9.11 3.56
CA PRO A 247 1.99 9.08 2.14
C PRO A 247 3.36 8.43 1.95
N GLN A 248 3.41 7.32 1.21
CA GLN A 248 4.68 6.66 1.01
C GLN A 248 5.59 7.53 0.12
N PRO A 249 6.80 7.88 0.58
CA PRO A 249 7.80 8.45 -0.30
C PRO A 249 8.11 7.45 -1.41
N LYS A 250 8.36 7.95 -2.62
CA LYS A 250 8.62 7.12 -3.80
C LYS A 250 9.96 6.36 -3.62
N GLY A 251 9.89 5.09 -3.23
CA GLY A 251 10.97 4.11 -3.32
C GLY A 251 11.48 3.54 -1.99
N GLU A 252 11.68 2.22 -1.96
CA GLU A 252 12.31 1.50 -0.84
C GLU A 252 13.67 0.91 -1.28
N GLY A 253 14.71 1.75 -1.20
CA GLY A 253 16.08 1.36 -1.49
C GLY A 253 16.46 1.44 -2.96
N ALA A 254 17.34 0.53 -3.38
CA ALA A 254 17.90 0.51 -4.74
C ALA A 254 16.82 0.17 -5.78
N SER A 255 16.73 0.97 -6.86
CA SER A 255 15.79 0.74 -7.95
C SER A 255 16.42 0.14 -9.20
N LEU A 256 15.59 -0.51 -9.97
CA LEU A 256 15.81 -1.05 -11.30
C LEU A 256 14.69 -0.50 -12.18
N MET A 257 15.03 0.20 -13.26
CA MET A 257 14.07 0.66 -14.24
C MET A 257 14.09 -0.29 -15.43
N GLU A 258 12.90 -0.69 -15.88
CA GLU A 258 12.70 -1.50 -17.07
C GLU A 258 11.75 -0.77 -18.02
N SER A 259 12.19 -0.57 -19.27
CA SER A 259 11.34 -0.02 -20.33
C SER A 259 11.40 -0.95 -21.54
N ALA A 260 10.39 -1.82 -21.68
CA ALA A 260 10.15 -2.84 -22.72
C ALA A 260 11.29 -3.82 -23.08
N TRP A 261 12.55 -3.37 -23.16
CA TRP A 261 13.77 -4.09 -23.55
C TRP A 261 15.06 -3.49 -22.99
N VAL A 262 15.00 -2.39 -22.21
CA VAL A 262 16.17 -1.74 -21.60
C VAL A 262 16.14 -1.92 -20.09
N LEU A 263 17.18 -2.55 -19.56
CA LEU A 263 17.41 -2.67 -18.12
C LEU A 263 18.36 -1.55 -17.68
N PHE A 264 17.90 -0.67 -16.79
CA PHE A 264 18.66 0.47 -16.30
C PHE A 264 18.74 0.47 -14.78
N LYS A 265 19.95 0.43 -14.21
CA LYS A 265 20.15 0.47 -12.75
C LYS A 265 20.26 1.92 -12.30
N ALA A 266 19.13 2.51 -11.93
CA ALA A 266 19.09 3.88 -11.47
C ALA A 266 19.88 4.09 -10.16
N GLY A 267 20.57 5.23 -10.08
CA GLY A 267 21.27 5.68 -8.88
C GLY A 267 22.63 6.31 -9.16
N ARG A 268 23.04 7.23 -8.27
CA ARG A 268 24.31 7.98 -8.38
C ARG A 268 25.54 7.09 -8.46
N ALA A 269 25.55 5.96 -7.74
CA ALA A 269 26.66 4.99 -7.72
C ALA A 269 26.45 3.84 -8.73
N ARG A 270 25.56 4.00 -9.71
CA ARG A 270 25.16 2.99 -10.70
C ARG A 270 25.18 3.60 -12.10
N ASP A 271 24.19 3.28 -12.94
CA ASP A 271 24.13 3.71 -14.35
C ASP A 271 23.78 5.21 -14.44
N GLY A 272 23.21 5.79 -13.38
CA GLY A 272 22.86 7.21 -13.29
C GLY A 272 21.36 7.41 -13.26
N TYR A 273 20.87 8.39 -14.03
CA TYR A 273 19.44 8.68 -14.20
C TYR A 273 19.10 8.58 -15.68
N PHE A 274 17.95 7.99 -15.99
CA PHE A 274 17.50 7.81 -17.37
C PHE A 274 17.23 9.18 -18.02
N THR A 275 17.81 9.41 -19.18
CA THR A 275 17.86 10.69 -19.87
C THR A 275 16.98 10.70 -21.12
N ASN A 276 16.62 11.89 -21.59
CA ASN A 276 15.91 12.04 -22.86
C ASN A 276 16.70 11.47 -24.06
N GLN A 277 18.03 11.50 -24.02
CA GLN A 277 18.84 10.90 -25.10
C GLN A 277 18.69 9.38 -25.15
N GLU A 278 18.59 8.73 -23.98
CA GLU A 278 18.36 7.29 -23.91
C GLU A 278 16.95 6.93 -24.41
N ILE A 279 15.93 7.75 -24.12
CA ILE A 279 14.59 7.59 -24.72
C ILE A 279 14.66 7.69 -26.25
N VAL A 280 15.34 8.72 -26.78
CA VAL A 280 15.48 8.91 -28.23
C VAL A 280 16.22 7.73 -28.86
N ALA A 281 17.32 7.27 -28.25
CA ALA A 281 18.07 6.11 -28.72
C ALA A 281 17.22 4.83 -28.70
N GLN A 282 16.41 4.64 -27.66
CA GLN A 282 15.47 3.53 -27.57
C GLN A 282 14.39 3.59 -28.67
N ALA A 283 13.82 4.77 -28.92
CA ALA A 283 12.83 4.98 -29.97
C ALA A 283 13.41 4.72 -31.37
N VAL A 284 14.63 5.19 -31.65
CA VAL A 284 15.34 4.91 -32.91
C VAL A 284 15.54 3.42 -33.11
N LYS A 285 16.03 2.72 -32.08
CA LYS A 285 16.21 1.27 -32.15
C LYS A 285 14.89 0.52 -32.38
N ALA A 286 13.80 0.97 -31.76
CA ALA A 286 12.48 0.40 -31.99
C ALA A 286 12.02 0.62 -33.44
N MET A 287 12.21 1.82 -33.99
CA MET A 287 11.91 2.12 -35.39
C MET A 287 12.73 1.26 -36.37
N ASP A 288 14.02 1.07 -36.11
CA ASP A 288 14.89 0.21 -36.94
C ASP A 288 14.40 -1.24 -36.99
N ILE A 289 13.98 -1.79 -35.83
CA ILE A 289 13.42 -3.14 -35.73
C ILE A 289 12.12 -3.24 -36.52
N LEU A 290 11.21 -2.29 -36.30
CA LEU A 290 9.89 -2.28 -36.96
C LEU A 290 10.03 -2.15 -38.48
N GLN A 291 10.91 -1.28 -38.96
CA GLN A 291 11.17 -1.11 -40.39
C GLN A 291 11.77 -2.38 -41.02
N LYS A 292 12.61 -3.11 -40.28
CA LYS A 292 13.25 -4.33 -40.78
C LYS A 292 12.30 -5.53 -40.79
N ASP A 293 11.61 -5.76 -39.68
CA ASP A 293 10.87 -7.01 -39.45
C ASP A 293 9.38 -6.89 -39.85
N TYR A 294 8.82 -5.68 -39.87
CA TYR A 294 7.41 -5.40 -40.20
C TYR A 294 7.21 -4.29 -41.25
N PRO A 295 7.92 -4.30 -42.39
CA PRO A 295 7.90 -3.21 -43.37
C PRO A 295 6.56 -2.99 -44.08
N GLY A 296 5.59 -3.88 -43.94
CA GLY A 296 4.26 -3.80 -44.56
C GLY A 296 3.19 -3.16 -43.67
N GLU A 297 3.53 -2.77 -42.45
CA GLU A 297 2.61 -2.23 -41.45
C GLU A 297 2.95 -0.78 -41.14
N ASP A 298 1.97 -0.01 -40.70
CA ASP A 298 2.15 1.32 -40.14
C ASP A 298 2.25 1.19 -38.63
N HIS A 299 3.17 1.92 -38.01
CA HIS A 299 3.43 1.79 -36.58
C HIS A 299 3.23 3.12 -35.86
N VAL A 300 2.48 3.10 -34.77
CA VAL A 300 2.27 4.26 -33.92
C VAL A 300 2.84 3.95 -32.54
N LEU A 301 3.86 4.72 -32.13
CA LEU A 301 4.48 4.64 -30.80
C LEU A 301 3.75 5.62 -29.87
N VAL A 302 3.24 5.12 -28.74
CA VAL A 302 2.52 5.90 -27.73
C VAL A 302 3.35 5.95 -26.46
N PHE A 303 3.67 7.17 -26.04
CA PHE A 303 4.36 7.48 -24.79
C PHE A 303 3.43 8.26 -23.88
N ASP A 304 3.73 8.26 -22.58
CA ASP A 304 3.06 9.16 -21.65
C ASP A 304 3.57 10.62 -21.79
N ASN A 305 2.98 11.52 -21.02
CA ASN A 305 3.34 12.95 -21.04
C ASN A 305 4.42 13.30 -19.99
N ALA A 306 5.23 12.35 -19.54
CA ALA A 306 6.32 12.65 -18.62
C ALA A 306 7.22 13.74 -19.21
N THR A 307 7.69 14.64 -18.34
CA THR A 307 8.45 15.83 -18.76
C THR A 307 9.70 15.50 -19.58
N MET A 308 10.24 14.29 -19.43
CA MET A 308 11.38 13.81 -20.20
C MET A 308 11.05 13.44 -21.64
N HIS A 309 9.84 12.97 -21.95
CA HIS A 309 9.40 12.74 -23.34
C HIS A 309 9.13 14.06 -24.07
N LEU A 310 8.69 15.09 -23.33
CA LEU A 310 8.41 16.42 -23.87
C LEU A 310 9.67 17.31 -23.95
N LYS A 311 10.84 16.80 -23.57
CA LYS A 311 12.08 17.57 -23.59
C LYS A 311 12.51 17.83 -25.05
N ARG A 312 12.74 19.10 -25.35
CA ARG A 312 13.34 19.56 -26.62
C ARG A 312 14.86 19.44 -26.55
N ALA A 313 15.52 19.48 -27.72
CA ALA A 313 16.98 19.53 -27.76
C ALA A 313 17.52 20.73 -26.95
N ASP A 314 18.72 20.57 -26.37
CA ASP A 314 19.25 21.55 -25.42
C ASP A 314 19.48 22.93 -26.06
N ASP A 315 19.72 22.97 -27.36
CA ASP A 315 19.94 24.14 -28.22
C ASP A 315 18.65 24.68 -28.86
N THR A 316 17.48 24.11 -28.56
CA THR A 316 16.22 24.52 -29.18
C THR A 316 15.82 25.93 -28.76
N LEU A 317 15.28 26.67 -29.73
CA LEU A 317 14.78 28.02 -29.57
C LEU A 317 13.71 28.15 -28.46
N ALA A 318 13.90 29.09 -27.54
CA ALA A 318 12.98 29.40 -26.46
C ALA A 318 12.63 30.90 -26.41
N ALA A 319 11.77 31.35 -27.33
CA ALA A 319 11.40 32.77 -27.49
C ALA A 319 10.99 33.46 -26.19
N ARG A 320 10.25 32.78 -25.31
CA ARG A 320 9.79 33.33 -24.02
C ARG A 320 10.92 33.78 -23.07
N LYS A 321 12.14 33.27 -23.26
CA LYS A 321 13.29 33.58 -22.42
C LYS A 321 14.28 34.53 -23.09
N MET A 322 14.07 34.87 -24.36
CA MET A 322 15.00 35.71 -25.11
C MET A 322 14.97 37.15 -24.58
N PRO A 323 16.13 37.75 -24.28
CA PRO A 323 16.17 39.14 -23.88
C PRO A 323 15.86 40.05 -25.07
N LYS A 324 15.25 41.21 -24.79
CA LYS A 324 14.99 42.24 -25.80
C LYS A 324 16.29 42.75 -26.42
N ASN A 325 17.30 42.98 -25.59
CA ASN A 325 18.57 43.61 -25.96
C ASN A 325 19.70 42.58 -26.15
N LEU A 326 20.80 43.04 -26.73
CA LEU A 326 22.01 42.24 -26.93
C LEU A 326 22.51 41.65 -25.61
N SER A 327 23.03 40.43 -25.67
CA SER A 327 23.59 39.79 -24.48
C SER A 327 24.79 38.90 -24.82
N GLN A 328 25.90 39.11 -24.13
CA GLN A 328 27.11 38.29 -24.25
C GLN A 328 26.92 36.88 -23.66
N SER A 329 26.07 36.75 -22.65
CA SER A 329 25.96 35.52 -21.86
C SER A 329 24.60 34.86 -21.99
N PHE A 330 23.79 35.22 -22.98
CA PHE A 330 22.48 34.60 -23.15
C PHE A 330 22.57 33.29 -23.95
N GLY A 331 22.02 32.24 -23.38
CA GLY A 331 21.92 30.93 -24.00
C GLY A 331 21.27 29.93 -23.05
N PRO A 332 20.61 28.87 -23.56
CA PRO A 332 20.14 27.78 -22.75
C PRO A 332 21.30 27.11 -22.01
N SER A 333 21.01 26.58 -20.82
CA SER A 333 21.98 25.83 -20.02
C SER A 333 21.90 24.35 -20.34
N ALA A 334 22.94 23.83 -20.98
CA ALA A 334 23.10 22.40 -21.26
C ALA A 334 24.03 21.76 -20.22
N SER A 335 23.88 20.45 -20.02
CA SER A 335 24.80 19.72 -19.14
C SER A 335 26.08 19.40 -19.92
N VAL A 336 27.24 19.72 -19.35
CA VAL A 336 28.54 19.39 -19.94
C VAL A 336 28.68 17.87 -19.95
N LYS A 337 29.12 17.31 -21.07
CA LYS A 337 29.27 15.86 -21.26
C LYS A 337 30.74 15.48 -21.37
N ASP A 338 31.09 14.31 -20.86
CA ASP A 338 32.40 13.70 -21.06
C ASP A 338 32.53 13.04 -22.44
N ALA A 339 33.70 12.47 -22.73
CA ALA A 339 33.97 11.78 -24.00
C ALA A 339 33.03 10.59 -24.28
N ASN A 340 32.32 10.08 -23.27
CA ASN A 340 31.36 8.98 -23.37
C ASN A 340 29.92 9.49 -23.42
N GLY A 341 29.70 10.81 -23.48
CA GLY A 341 28.37 11.42 -23.52
C GLY A 341 27.66 11.51 -22.17
N LYS A 342 28.33 11.15 -21.06
CA LYS A 342 27.75 11.22 -19.71
C LYS A 342 27.93 12.61 -19.11
N ALA A 343 26.94 13.08 -18.37
CA ALA A 343 26.99 14.40 -17.74
C ALA A 343 28.12 14.47 -16.69
N VAL A 344 28.98 15.47 -16.82
CA VAL A 344 30.11 15.74 -15.90
C VAL A 344 29.56 16.24 -14.58
N LEU A 345 30.05 15.65 -13.47
CA LEU A 345 29.69 16.07 -12.12
C LEU A 345 30.77 17.01 -11.55
N GLY A 346 30.33 18.11 -10.96
CA GLY A 346 31.18 19.02 -10.21
C GLY A 346 31.59 18.43 -8.85
N PRO A 347 32.50 19.12 -8.13
CA PRO A 347 32.95 18.69 -6.80
C PRO A 347 31.82 18.62 -5.76
N ASP A 348 30.71 19.32 -5.98
CA ASP A 348 29.49 19.28 -5.17
C ASP A 348 28.56 18.11 -5.51
N GLY A 349 28.91 17.31 -6.52
CA GLY A 349 28.09 16.20 -7.02
C GLY A 349 26.93 16.62 -7.91
N LYS A 350 26.81 17.90 -8.29
CA LYS A 350 25.80 18.38 -9.25
C LYS A 350 26.36 18.32 -10.66
N GLN A 351 25.46 18.20 -11.65
CA GLN A 351 25.86 18.28 -13.05
C GLN A 351 26.42 19.67 -13.36
N VAL A 352 27.60 19.70 -13.95
CA VAL A 352 28.19 20.93 -14.49
C VAL A 352 27.36 21.34 -15.70
N LYS A 353 26.95 22.61 -15.74
CA LYS A 353 26.19 23.18 -16.84
C LYS A 353 26.97 24.29 -17.50
N GLU A 354 26.90 24.33 -18.81
CA GLU A 354 27.45 25.42 -19.62
C GLU A 354 26.33 26.10 -20.39
N LYS A 355 26.58 27.34 -20.82
CA LYS A 355 25.67 28.06 -21.70
C LYS A 355 26.04 27.75 -23.14
N ILE A 356 25.09 27.23 -23.89
CA ILE A 356 25.26 26.96 -25.31
C ILE A 356 24.49 27.99 -26.14
N GLN A 357 24.86 28.13 -27.41
CA GLN A 357 24.10 28.94 -28.36
C GLN A 357 22.88 28.16 -28.85
N MET A 358 21.75 28.83 -29.01
CA MET A 358 20.60 28.25 -29.69
C MET A 358 20.89 28.10 -31.19
N ILE A 359 20.28 27.08 -31.80
CA ILE A 359 20.27 26.95 -33.26
C ILE A 359 19.58 28.13 -33.94
N ASP A 360 19.95 28.39 -35.19
CA ASP A 360 19.33 29.41 -36.01
C ASP A 360 17.84 29.14 -36.19
N ALA A 361 17.05 30.23 -36.22
CA ALA A 361 15.63 30.12 -36.50
C ALA A 361 15.41 29.91 -38.01
N THR A 362 14.38 29.16 -38.39
CA THR A 362 13.98 29.03 -39.79
C THR A 362 12.79 29.95 -40.07
N LEU A 363 12.95 30.86 -41.02
CA LEU A 363 11.90 31.76 -41.47
C LEU A 363 10.88 31.02 -42.36
N PRO A 364 9.66 31.55 -42.56
CA PRO A 364 8.63 30.89 -43.40
C PRO A 364 9.05 30.64 -44.86
N ASN A 365 10.04 31.38 -45.35
CA ASN A 365 10.62 31.22 -46.68
C ASN A 365 11.74 30.15 -46.75
N GLY A 366 12.09 29.53 -45.62
CA GLY A 366 13.14 28.52 -45.50
C GLY A 366 14.53 29.08 -45.16
N ASP A 367 14.69 30.40 -45.15
CA ASP A 367 15.98 31.01 -44.82
C ASP A 367 16.31 30.87 -43.34
N LEU A 368 17.61 30.75 -43.05
CA LEU A 368 18.11 30.74 -41.69
C LEU A 368 18.23 32.18 -41.18
N GLN A 369 17.73 32.39 -39.96
CA GLN A 369 17.84 33.64 -39.20
C GLN A 369 18.80 33.41 -38.04
N PRO A 370 20.07 33.86 -38.15
CA PRO A 370 21.03 33.76 -37.08
C PRO A 370 20.59 34.56 -35.86
N LEU A 371 20.60 33.92 -34.70
CA LEU A 371 20.23 34.53 -33.42
C LEU A 371 21.42 35.19 -32.71
N TYR A 372 22.62 34.77 -33.09
CA TYR A 372 23.89 35.24 -32.57
C TYR A 372 24.67 35.96 -33.69
N PHE A 373 25.57 36.86 -33.33
CA PHE A 373 26.47 37.44 -34.31
C PHE A 373 27.50 36.41 -34.77
N ALA A 374 27.68 36.30 -36.08
CA ALA A 374 28.63 35.38 -36.70
C ALA A 374 30.09 35.67 -36.33
N GLU A 375 30.96 34.68 -36.54
CA GLU A 375 32.40 34.85 -36.44
C GLU A 375 32.89 35.96 -37.39
N GLY A 376 33.79 36.81 -36.88
CA GLY A 376 34.26 38.01 -37.61
C GLY A 376 33.51 39.31 -37.27
N HIS A 377 32.37 39.26 -36.57
CA HIS A 377 31.72 40.46 -36.03
C HIS A 377 32.37 40.91 -34.71
N VAL A 378 32.36 42.23 -34.42
CA VAL A 378 32.91 42.80 -33.16
C VAL A 378 32.27 42.18 -31.91
N LYS A 379 31.02 41.72 -32.05
CA LYS A 379 30.23 41.05 -31.00
C LYS A 379 30.00 39.57 -31.30
N ALA A 380 30.90 38.90 -32.00
CA ALA A 380 30.78 37.49 -32.35
C ALA A 380 30.38 36.63 -31.14
N GLY A 381 29.40 35.75 -31.34
CA GLY A 381 28.85 34.87 -30.31
C GLY A 381 27.92 35.54 -29.29
N TRP A 382 27.69 36.86 -29.37
CA TRP A 382 26.67 37.52 -28.56
C TRP A 382 25.29 37.28 -29.17
N PHE A 383 24.29 37.08 -28.31
CA PHE A 383 22.91 37.06 -28.73
C PHE A 383 22.50 38.46 -29.20
N LYS A 384 21.86 38.55 -30.37
CA LYS A 384 21.48 39.81 -31.02
C LYS A 384 20.41 40.59 -30.24
N GLY A 385 19.58 39.91 -29.45
CA GLY A 385 18.41 40.51 -28.81
C GLY A 385 17.19 40.45 -29.72
N MET A 386 15.99 40.26 -29.14
CA MET A 386 14.75 40.17 -29.92
C MET A 386 14.49 41.42 -30.76
N ALA A 387 14.81 42.62 -30.26
CA ALA A 387 14.58 43.87 -30.99
C ALA A 387 15.37 43.89 -32.30
N GLN A 388 16.65 43.52 -32.26
CA GLN A 388 17.52 43.47 -33.43
C GLN A 388 17.07 42.39 -34.42
N ILE A 389 16.72 41.20 -33.93
CA ILE A 389 16.22 40.10 -34.78
C ILE A 389 14.92 40.52 -35.49
N LEU A 390 14.01 41.20 -34.78
CA LEU A 390 12.77 41.70 -35.38
C LEU A 390 13.03 42.78 -36.44
N VAL A 391 13.99 43.68 -36.22
CA VAL A 391 14.41 44.66 -37.24
C VAL A 391 14.97 43.95 -38.48
N GLU A 392 15.80 42.92 -38.31
CA GLU A 392 16.31 42.10 -39.42
C GLU A 392 15.17 41.41 -40.21
N CYS A 393 14.08 41.05 -39.52
CA CYS A 393 12.87 40.51 -40.13
C CYS A 393 11.89 41.58 -40.70
N GLY A 394 12.27 42.87 -40.71
CA GLY A 394 11.47 43.95 -41.29
C GLY A 394 10.54 44.72 -40.33
N TYR A 395 10.64 44.49 -39.01
CA TYR A 395 9.88 45.22 -37.99
C TYR A 395 10.69 46.40 -37.44
N GLU A 396 10.76 47.50 -38.19
CA GLU A 396 11.61 48.67 -37.87
C GLU A 396 11.34 49.29 -36.49
N ASN A 397 10.10 49.22 -35.99
CA ASN A 397 9.70 49.79 -34.69
C ASN A 397 9.99 48.88 -33.48
N ALA A 398 10.50 47.66 -33.69
CA ALA A 398 10.69 46.69 -32.61
C ALA A 398 11.58 47.14 -31.43
N PRO A 399 12.61 48.00 -31.61
CA PRO A 399 13.39 48.53 -30.48
C PRO A 399 12.57 49.35 -29.48
N HIS A 400 11.41 49.89 -29.91
CA HIS A 400 10.54 50.74 -29.09
C HIS A 400 9.43 49.98 -28.35
N LEU A 401 9.24 48.68 -28.62
CA LEU A 401 8.31 47.77 -27.93
C LEU A 401 8.89 47.28 -26.61
#